data_AF-A0A848ED12-F1
#
_entry.id   AF-A0A848ED12-F1
#
_cell.length_a   1.000
_cell.length_b   1.000
_cell.length_c   1.000
_cell.angle_alpha   90.00
_cell.angle_beta   90.00
_cell.angle_gamma   90.00
#
_symmetry.space_group_name_H-M   'P 1'
#
loop_
_entity.id
_entity.type
_entity.pdbx_description
1 polymer ?
#
loop_
_entity_poly.entity_id
_entity_poly.type
_entity_poly.pdbx_seq_one_letter_code
_entity_poly.pdbx_strand_id
1 'polypeptide(L)'
;MSEADWHATRPGEVEGGDPARADASLAFIGRIRTPFATRTECPHRGRTDGPDCRIEVDAPWRPALRGIAAGDRLEVLYWMHLARRDLLVQVPKGRAATGTFALRSPNRPNPIATSIVDVVAVDEAGVTVRGLDCVDGTPLVDLKPARTA
;
A
#
# COMPACT_ATOMS: atom_id res chain seq x y z
N MET A 1 17.41 8.66 6.43
CA MET A 1 17.74 7.47 5.60
C MET A 1 17.54 7.91 4.17
N SER A 2 18.58 7.91 3.35
CA SER A 2 18.43 8.25 1.94
C SER A 2 17.65 7.16 1.19
N GLU A 3 17.18 7.47 -0.02
CA GLU A 3 16.59 6.47 -0.91
C GLU A 3 17.59 5.35 -1.24
N ALA A 4 18.86 5.70 -1.46
CA ALA A 4 19.94 4.74 -1.65
C ALA A 4 20.12 3.79 -0.45
N ASP A 5 20.02 4.31 0.79
CA ASP A 5 20.11 3.48 2.00
C ASP A 5 18.91 2.55 2.18
N TRP A 6 17.74 2.93 1.64
CA TRP A 6 16.55 2.09 1.67
C TRP A 6 16.66 0.91 0.70
N HIS A 7 17.25 1.16 -0.47
CA HIS A 7 17.46 0.13 -1.48
C HIS A 7 18.73 -0.68 -1.27
N ALA A 8 19.64 -0.29 -0.37
CA ALA A 8 20.83 -1.07 -0.06
C ALA A 8 20.49 -2.40 0.65
N THR A 9 21.13 -3.48 0.21
CA THR A 9 21.03 -4.80 0.85
C THR A 9 21.90 -4.84 2.09
N ARG A 10 21.32 -5.36 3.18
CA ARG A 10 21.97 -5.41 4.49
C ARG A 10 22.59 -6.79 4.75
N PRO A 11 23.55 -6.89 5.69
CA PRO A 11 24.06 -8.19 6.12
C PRO A 11 22.93 -9.14 6.56
N GLY A 12 22.90 -10.34 5.98
CA GLY A 12 21.88 -11.36 6.23
C GLY A 12 20.63 -11.27 5.35
N GLU A 13 20.52 -10.25 4.49
CA GLU A 13 19.50 -10.19 3.43
C GLU A 13 19.95 -10.96 2.19
N VAL A 14 18.99 -11.46 1.42
CA VAL A 14 19.24 -12.23 0.20
C VAL A 14 18.42 -11.63 -0.92
N GLU A 15 19.10 -11.18 -1.97
CA GLU A 15 18.49 -10.79 -3.25
C GLU A 15 18.31 -12.00 -4.17
N GLY A 16 17.38 -11.93 -5.10
CA GLY A 16 17.23 -12.90 -6.16
C GLY A 16 15.88 -12.84 -6.88
N GLY A 17 15.56 -13.92 -7.59
CA GLY A 17 14.41 -13.96 -8.48
C GLY A 17 14.63 -13.17 -9.77
N ASP A 18 13.54 -12.89 -10.47
CA ASP A 18 13.53 -12.03 -11.66
C ASP A 18 12.56 -10.86 -11.42
N PRO A 19 13.04 -9.72 -10.89
CA PRO A 19 12.19 -8.55 -10.66
C PRO A 19 11.63 -7.93 -11.96
N ALA A 20 12.17 -8.30 -13.13
CA ALA A 20 11.64 -7.86 -14.43
C ALA A 20 10.49 -8.77 -14.92
N ARG A 21 10.32 -9.96 -14.35
CA ARG A 21 9.23 -10.87 -14.72
C ARG A 21 7.87 -10.19 -14.54
N ALA A 22 7.09 -10.19 -15.61
CA ALA A 22 5.74 -9.63 -15.66
C ALA A 22 4.85 -10.52 -16.54
N ASP A 23 4.16 -11.47 -15.91
CA ASP A 23 3.26 -12.40 -16.61
C ASP A 23 1.88 -11.78 -16.91
N ALA A 24 1.56 -10.66 -16.26
CA ALA A 24 0.32 -9.90 -16.41
C ALA A 24 0.55 -8.41 -16.12
N SER A 25 -0.40 -7.57 -16.55
CA SER A 25 -0.41 -6.13 -16.26
C SER A 25 -1.52 -5.76 -15.28
N LEU A 26 -1.27 -4.75 -14.45
CA LEU A 26 -2.29 -4.10 -13.63
C LEU A 26 -2.63 -2.73 -14.22
N ALA A 27 -3.90 -2.34 -14.10
CA ALA A 27 -4.31 -0.96 -14.27
C ALA A 27 -4.35 -0.28 -12.90
N PHE A 28 -3.72 0.89 -12.76
CA PHE A 28 -3.98 1.74 -11.61
C PHE A 28 -5.29 2.48 -11.85
N ILE A 29 -6.21 2.38 -10.89
CA ILE A 29 -7.58 2.90 -11.00
C ILE A 29 -7.75 4.25 -10.29
N GLY A 30 -6.64 4.81 -9.81
CA GLY A 30 -6.64 6.03 -9.03
C GLY A 30 -5.35 6.24 -8.25
N ARG A 31 -5.40 7.16 -7.29
CA ARG A 31 -4.25 7.58 -6.49
C ARG A 31 -4.65 7.85 -5.05
N ILE A 32 -3.76 7.49 -4.13
CA ILE A 32 -3.96 7.72 -2.70
C ILE A 32 -3.20 8.98 -2.30
N ARG A 33 -3.90 9.91 -1.65
CA ARG A 33 -3.32 11.08 -0.99
C ARG A 33 -3.23 10.87 0.50
N THR A 34 -2.04 11.05 1.04
CA THR A 34 -1.76 10.91 2.48
C THR A 34 -0.91 12.09 2.94
N PRO A 35 -0.87 12.38 4.25
CA PRO A 35 0.05 13.39 4.77
C PRO A 35 1.51 12.89 4.84
N PHE A 36 1.81 11.69 4.34
CA PHE A 36 3.13 11.07 4.45
C PHE A 36 3.91 11.31 3.16
N ALA A 37 4.73 12.36 3.11
CA ALA A 37 5.49 12.71 1.92
C ALA A 37 6.63 11.71 1.65
N THR A 38 7.13 11.07 2.70
CA THR A 38 8.23 10.12 2.61
C THR A 38 7.91 8.81 3.33
N ARG A 39 8.61 7.73 2.93
CA ARG A 39 8.51 6.41 3.57
C ARG A 39 8.80 6.46 5.09
N THR A 40 9.65 7.39 5.54
CA THR A 40 9.99 7.54 6.96
C THR A 40 8.88 8.18 7.78
N GLU A 41 7.96 8.90 7.13
CA GLU A 41 6.77 9.49 7.77
C GLU A 41 5.61 8.50 7.82
N CYS A 42 5.59 7.50 6.93
CA CYS A 42 4.56 6.46 6.91
C CYS A 42 4.53 5.67 8.23
N PRO A 43 3.34 5.42 8.80
CA PRO A 43 3.21 4.54 9.94
C PRO A 43 3.55 3.10 9.55
N HIS A 44 3.97 2.28 10.52
CA HIS A 44 4.25 0.85 10.27
C HIS A 44 3.01 0.03 9.89
N ARG A 45 1.84 0.51 10.29
CA ARG A 45 0.53 -0.02 9.92
C ARG A 45 -0.50 1.09 9.98
N GLY A 46 -1.51 1.01 9.14
CA GLY A 46 -2.70 1.85 9.21
C GLY A 46 -3.37 1.82 10.60
N ARG A 47 -3.89 2.96 11.03
CA ARG A 47 -4.66 3.08 12.27
C ARG A 47 -5.96 3.85 12.04
N THR A 48 -7.03 3.40 12.67
CA THR A 48 -8.37 4.01 12.57
C THR A 48 -8.43 5.38 13.24
N ASP A 49 -7.56 5.65 14.21
CA ASP A 49 -7.33 6.97 14.81
C ASP A 49 -6.24 7.79 14.10
N GLY A 50 -5.83 7.36 12.90
CA GLY A 50 -4.90 8.07 12.04
C GLY A 50 -5.54 9.29 11.34
N PRO A 51 -4.75 10.05 10.57
CA PRO A 51 -5.24 11.20 9.83
C PRO A 51 -6.18 10.78 8.69
N ASP A 52 -7.05 11.71 8.30
CA ASP A 52 -7.84 11.57 7.08
C ASP A 52 -6.92 11.53 5.86
N CYS A 53 -7.14 10.53 5.03
CA CYS A 53 -6.47 10.33 3.75
C CYS A 53 -7.54 10.32 2.64
N ARG A 54 -7.13 10.62 1.41
CA ARG A 54 -8.05 10.66 0.27
C ARG A 54 -7.68 9.61 -0.75
N ILE A 55 -8.63 8.74 -1.09
CA ILE A 55 -8.54 7.83 -2.22
C ILE A 55 -9.22 8.54 -3.40
N GLU A 56 -8.43 9.01 -4.36
CA GLU A 56 -8.91 9.56 -5.63
C GLU A 56 -9.13 8.41 -6.61
N VAL A 57 -10.31 8.33 -7.21
CA VAL A 57 -10.63 7.36 -8.26
C VAL A 57 -10.67 8.07 -9.61
N ASP A 58 -9.92 7.51 -10.56
CA ASP A 58 -9.80 8.06 -11.90
C ASP A 58 -11.16 7.99 -12.63
N ALA A 59 -11.41 8.97 -13.51
CA ALA A 59 -12.73 9.24 -14.06
C ALA A 59 -13.48 8.02 -14.64
N PRO A 60 -12.85 7.12 -15.41
CA PRO A 60 -13.53 5.95 -15.99
C PRO A 60 -14.12 4.98 -14.95
N TRP A 61 -13.57 4.95 -13.73
CA TRP A 61 -13.96 3.99 -12.69
C TRP A 61 -14.87 4.57 -11.61
N ARG A 62 -15.09 5.89 -11.57
CA ARG A 62 -15.94 6.56 -10.56
C ARG A 62 -17.36 5.97 -10.41
N PRO A 63 -18.07 5.53 -11.48
CA PRO A 63 -19.36 4.88 -11.31
C PRO A 63 -19.34 3.63 -10.42
N ALA A 64 -18.18 2.98 -10.27
CA ALA A 64 -17.99 1.81 -9.41
C ALA A 64 -17.96 2.15 -7.90
N LEU A 65 -17.92 3.43 -7.52
CA LEU A 65 -18.07 3.85 -6.12
C LEU A 65 -19.50 3.72 -5.58
N ARG A 66 -20.49 3.50 -6.47
CA ARG A 66 -21.89 3.40 -6.09
C ARG A 66 -22.09 2.27 -5.06
N GLY A 67 -22.64 2.64 -3.90
CA GLY A 67 -22.91 1.71 -2.80
C GLY A 67 -21.94 1.83 -1.64
N ILE A 68 -20.84 2.57 -1.79
CA ILE A 68 -19.96 2.94 -0.68
C ILE A 68 -20.54 4.17 0.02
N ALA A 69 -20.60 4.15 1.34
CA ALA A 69 -21.09 5.23 2.18
C ALA A 69 -20.17 5.51 3.39
N ALA A 70 -20.33 6.68 4.00
CA ALA A 70 -19.69 6.98 5.28
C ALA A 70 -20.10 5.95 6.34
N GLY A 71 -19.13 5.47 7.13
CA GLY A 71 -19.32 4.40 8.11
C GLY A 71 -19.01 2.99 7.58
N ASP A 72 -18.86 2.82 6.27
CA ASP A 72 -18.40 1.56 5.70
C ASP A 72 -16.93 1.27 6.08
N ARG A 73 -16.54 0.00 5.91
CA ARG A 73 -15.14 -0.42 5.97
C ARG A 73 -14.73 -1.02 4.65
N LEU A 74 -13.58 -0.60 4.15
CA LEU A 74 -13.03 -1.08 2.88
C LEU A 74 -11.71 -1.80 3.11
N GLU A 75 -11.48 -2.87 2.36
CA GLU A 75 -10.16 -3.40 2.09
C GLU A 75 -9.62 -2.70 0.84
N VAL A 76 -8.52 -1.96 1.00
CA VAL A 76 -7.88 -1.17 -0.05
C VAL A 76 -6.62 -1.88 -0.49
N LEU A 77 -6.48 -2.19 -1.78
CA LEU A 77 -5.25 -2.74 -2.35
C LEU A 77 -4.53 -1.65 -3.13
N TYR A 78 -3.24 -1.50 -2.87
CA TYR A 78 -2.42 -0.45 -3.50
C TYR A 78 -1.01 -0.93 -3.78
N TRP A 79 -0.35 -0.26 -4.73
CA TRP A 79 0.95 -0.65 -5.25
C TRP A 79 2.06 0.16 -4.59
N MET A 80 2.92 -0.48 -3.80
CA MET A 80 4.08 0.17 -3.16
C MET A 80 5.16 0.47 -4.21
N HIS A 81 4.92 1.49 -5.04
CA HIS A 81 5.69 1.85 -6.22
C HIS A 81 7.17 2.19 -5.97
N LEU A 82 7.54 2.54 -4.74
CA LEU A 82 8.93 2.79 -4.31
C LEU A 82 9.63 1.53 -3.76
N ALA A 83 8.96 0.37 -3.72
CA ALA A 83 9.54 -0.85 -3.20
C ALA A 83 10.40 -1.56 -4.25
N ARG A 84 11.54 -2.11 -3.82
CA ARG A 84 12.30 -3.07 -4.63
C ARG A 84 11.63 -4.44 -4.59
N ARG A 85 11.85 -5.24 -5.63
CA ARG A 85 11.07 -6.46 -5.93
C ARG A 85 11.86 -7.77 -5.83
N ASP A 86 13.11 -7.69 -5.41
CA ASP A 86 14.12 -8.76 -5.50
C ASP A 86 14.61 -9.27 -4.14
N LEU A 87 14.12 -8.73 -3.02
CA LEU A 87 14.46 -9.28 -1.70
C LEU A 87 13.69 -10.57 -1.41
N LEU A 88 14.42 -11.67 -1.28
CA LEU A 88 13.92 -13.00 -0.91
C LEU A 88 13.94 -13.21 0.61
N VAL A 89 15.00 -12.74 1.27
CA VAL A 89 15.18 -12.74 2.73
C VAL A 89 15.47 -11.33 3.19
N GLN A 90 14.79 -10.89 4.25
CA GLN A 90 14.89 -9.53 4.80
C GLN A 90 15.28 -9.58 6.26
N VAL A 91 15.94 -8.52 6.74
CA VAL A 91 16.28 -8.36 8.15
C VAL A 91 15.58 -7.11 8.69
N PRO A 92 14.31 -7.24 9.15
CA PRO A 92 13.61 -6.13 9.80
C PRO A 92 14.35 -5.70 11.07
N LYS A 93 14.23 -4.42 11.43
CA LYS A 93 14.89 -3.86 12.63
C LYS A 93 14.49 -4.67 13.87
N GLY A 94 15.49 -5.20 14.58
CA GLY A 94 15.28 -5.97 15.81
C GLY A 94 14.70 -7.38 15.61
N ARG A 95 14.76 -7.94 14.39
CA ARG A 95 14.29 -9.30 14.09
C ARG A 95 15.36 -10.10 13.37
N ALA A 96 15.26 -11.43 13.47
CA ALA A 96 16.09 -12.35 12.70
C ALA A 96 15.77 -12.27 11.21
N ALA A 97 16.72 -12.70 10.37
CA ALA A 97 16.51 -12.87 8.94
C ALA A 97 15.26 -13.72 8.68
N THR A 98 14.33 -13.19 7.89
CA THR A 98 13.02 -13.81 7.65
C THR A 98 12.69 -13.73 6.17
N GLY A 99 12.18 -14.83 5.62
CA GLY A 99 11.73 -14.86 4.23
C GLY A 99 10.62 -13.85 3.98
N THR A 100 10.66 -13.17 2.84
CA THR A 100 9.74 -12.07 2.47
C THR A 100 8.26 -12.43 2.64
N PHE A 101 7.88 -13.68 2.34
CA PHE A 101 6.50 -14.13 2.44
C PHE A 101 6.00 -14.35 3.88
N ALA A 102 6.89 -14.49 4.86
CA ALA A 102 6.55 -14.54 6.28
C ALA A 102 6.47 -13.15 6.93
N LEU A 103 6.66 -12.08 6.15
CA LEU A 103 6.58 -10.69 6.58
C LEU A 103 5.46 -9.94 5.85
N ARG A 104 5.12 -8.75 6.37
CA ARG A 104 4.32 -7.73 5.68
C ARG A 104 5.19 -6.56 5.18
N SER A 105 6.44 -6.85 4.82
CA SER A 105 7.32 -5.85 4.23
C SER A 105 6.77 -5.36 2.88
N PRO A 106 6.93 -4.07 2.51
CA PRO A 106 6.61 -3.58 1.18
C PRO A 106 7.53 -4.16 0.08
N ASN A 107 8.77 -4.54 0.41
CA ASN A 107 9.71 -5.12 -0.55
C ASN A 107 9.31 -6.56 -0.84
N ARG A 108 8.65 -6.80 -1.97
CA ARG A 108 8.09 -8.09 -2.38
C ARG A 108 8.13 -8.22 -3.91
N PRO A 109 8.12 -9.45 -4.46
CA PRO A 109 8.06 -9.66 -5.92
C PRO A 109 6.91 -8.91 -6.61
N ASN A 110 5.74 -8.90 -6.00
CA ASN A 110 4.62 -8.04 -6.35
C ASN A 110 4.30 -7.17 -5.12
N PRO A 111 4.69 -5.89 -5.10
CA PRO A 111 4.58 -5.01 -3.95
C PRO A 111 3.14 -4.51 -3.72
N ILE A 112 2.19 -5.45 -3.74
CA ILE A 112 0.78 -5.21 -3.41
C ILE A 112 0.66 -5.20 -1.88
N ALA A 113 0.13 -4.11 -1.36
CA ALA A 113 -0.20 -3.95 0.05
C ALA A 113 -1.72 -3.84 0.23
N THR A 114 -2.17 -4.05 1.47
CA THR A 114 -3.58 -3.96 1.85
C THR A 114 -3.74 -3.24 3.18
N SER A 115 -4.79 -2.43 3.28
CA SER A 115 -5.22 -1.79 4.51
C SER A 115 -6.73 -1.93 4.66
N ILE A 116 -7.19 -2.23 5.87
CA ILE A 116 -8.61 -2.10 6.22
C ILE A 116 -8.81 -0.67 6.75
N VAL A 117 -9.66 0.09 6.08
CA VAL A 117 -9.88 1.50 6.36
C VAL A 117 -11.33 1.76 6.74
N ASP A 118 -11.54 2.81 7.54
CA ASP A 118 -12.87 3.31 7.86
C ASP A 118 -13.22 4.47 6.91
N VAL A 119 -14.39 4.39 6.27
CA VAL A 119 -14.87 5.43 5.36
C VAL A 119 -15.44 6.59 6.15
N VAL A 120 -14.86 7.78 5.95
CA VAL A 120 -15.27 9.03 6.60
C VAL A 120 -16.29 9.78 5.74
N ALA A 121 -16.03 9.88 4.44
CA ALA A 121 -16.90 10.56 3.49
C ALA A 121 -16.71 10.00 2.07
N VAL A 122 -17.70 10.19 1.21
CA VAL A 122 -17.69 9.76 -0.19
C VAL A 122 -18.21 10.92 -1.05
N ASP A 123 -17.57 11.14 -2.19
CA ASP A 123 -18.08 12.03 -3.24
C ASP A 123 -17.87 11.39 -4.63
N GLU A 124 -18.20 12.14 -5.69
CA GLU A 124 -18.11 11.68 -7.08
C GLU A 124 -16.71 11.25 -7.53
N ALA A 125 -15.66 11.79 -6.92
CA ALA A 125 -14.27 11.60 -7.34
C ALA A 125 -13.48 10.67 -6.41
N GLY A 126 -14.07 10.21 -5.29
CA GLY A 126 -13.35 9.32 -4.39
C GLY A 126 -13.93 9.19 -3.00
N VAL A 127 -13.07 8.73 -2.10
CA VAL A 127 -13.41 8.32 -0.73
C VAL A 127 -12.40 8.93 0.25
N THR A 128 -12.88 9.63 1.26
CA THR A 128 -12.06 10.04 2.41
C THR A 128 -12.09 8.92 3.44
N VAL A 129 -10.92 8.50 3.92
CA VAL A 129 -10.77 7.33 4.79
C VAL A 129 -9.73 7.55 5.89
N ARG A 130 -9.80 6.76 6.96
CA ARG A 130 -8.73 6.62 7.96
C ARG A 130 -8.20 5.20 8.00
N GLY A 131 -6.91 5.02 8.23
CA GLY A 131 -6.28 3.70 8.32
C GLY A 131 -5.33 3.34 7.18
N LEU A 132 -4.85 4.31 6.40
CA LEU A 132 -3.80 4.10 5.40
C LEU A 132 -2.40 4.31 5.98
N ASP A 133 -1.39 3.73 5.33
CA ASP A 133 0.01 3.76 5.75
C ASP A 133 1.00 3.91 4.59
N CYS A 134 0.52 4.34 3.42
CA CYS A 134 1.33 4.51 2.22
C CYS A 134 1.76 5.96 1.99
N VAL A 135 2.85 6.13 1.24
CA VAL A 135 3.38 7.44 0.86
C VAL A 135 2.36 8.19 -0.03
N ASP A 136 2.36 9.50 0.02
CA ASP A 136 1.52 10.33 -0.83
C ASP A 136 1.74 9.99 -2.31
N GLY A 137 0.65 9.96 -3.07
CA GLY A 137 0.68 9.64 -4.49
C GLY A 137 0.74 8.14 -4.81
N THR A 138 0.66 7.26 -3.81
CA THR A 138 0.65 5.80 -4.02
C THR A 138 -0.47 5.36 -4.97
N PRO A 139 -0.18 4.55 -6.01
CA PRO A 139 -1.21 4.08 -6.94
C PRO A 139 -2.23 3.13 -6.29
N LEU A 140 -3.50 3.36 -6.58
CA LEU A 140 -4.61 2.50 -6.19
C LEU A 140 -4.75 1.34 -7.18
N VAL A 141 -4.90 0.11 -6.66
CA VAL A 141 -5.13 -1.10 -7.48
C VAL A 141 -6.57 -1.56 -7.36
N ASP A 142 -7.14 -1.61 -6.15
CA ASP A 142 -8.49 -2.13 -5.95
C ASP A 142 -9.15 -1.63 -4.65
N LEU A 143 -10.47 -1.69 -4.60
CA LEU A 143 -11.31 -1.41 -3.43
C LEU A 143 -12.32 -2.54 -3.25
N LYS A 144 -12.44 -3.06 -2.03
CA LYS A 144 -13.39 -4.12 -1.68
C LYS A 144 -14.12 -3.79 -0.38
N PRO A 145 -15.38 -4.22 -0.20
CA PRO A 145 -15.98 -4.21 1.13
C PRO A 145 -15.15 -5.10 2.07
N ALA A 146 -14.80 -4.59 3.25
CA ALA A 146 -14.04 -5.36 4.22
C ALA A 146 -14.88 -6.56 4.70
N ARG A 147 -14.28 -7.75 4.71
CA ARG A 147 -14.91 -8.92 5.32
C ARG A 147 -14.96 -8.71 6.83
N THR A 148 -16.12 -8.87 7.44
CA THR A 148 -16.21 -8.97 8.90
C THR A 148 -15.50 -10.24 9.34
N ALA A 149 -14.53 -10.11 10.25
CA ALA A 149 -14.00 -11.25 11.00
C ALA A 149 -15.00 -11.67 12.08
#